data_AF-A0A505IYU1-F1
#
_entry.id   AF-A0A505IYU1-F1
#
_cell.length_a   1.000
_cell.length_b   1.000
_cell.length_c   1.000
_cell.angle_alpha   90.00
_cell.angle_beta   90.00
_cell.angle_gamma   90.00
#
_symmetry.space_group_name_H-M   'P 1'
#
loop_
_entity.id
_entity.type
_entity.pdbx_description
1 polymer ?
#
loop_
_entity_poly.entity_id
_entity_poly.type
_entity_poly.pdbx_seq_one_letter_code
_entity_poly.pdbx_strand_id
1 'polypeptide(L)'
;MIKQRFFLKQQHTVDLALLETWYEQLMPINEFSWGVFEFTREMLRNKVSEEEKNEIIEEAILCGRTWAQKMLDQFDLKKQGKADRAWYLADNLGLSITERSGKPTKFRMVFAQFIMEHSIELITEPIEAYTDLTQSSQILPKPEVIRGVLIAHEIFHYLEEQHGATMYHVTKTIPLWRFFSYEHRSTVGCASEIAAMAFAKELCETDFVPQMLDILLSYPLEVDFSKSIYEVVQQEMRHIEAMG
;
A
#
# COMPACT_ATOMS: atom_id res chain seq x y z
N MET A 1 -33.70 -28.24 -25.58
CA MET A 1 -33.63 -28.55 -24.14
C MET A 1 -32.17 -28.38 -23.71
N ILE A 2 -31.72 -27.18 -23.32
CA ILE A 2 -31.77 -26.60 -21.95
C ILE A 2 -31.04 -27.57 -20.98
N LYS A 3 -29.84 -27.29 -20.47
CA LYS A 3 -29.49 -26.19 -19.55
C LYS A 3 -28.02 -25.75 -19.70
N GLN A 4 -27.76 -24.53 -20.16
CA GLN A 4 -26.57 -23.79 -19.74
C GLN A 4 -26.85 -23.29 -18.32
N ARG A 5 -26.11 -23.79 -17.34
CA ARG A 5 -26.10 -23.22 -15.99
C ARG A 5 -25.41 -21.86 -16.09
N PHE A 6 -26.21 -20.80 -16.15
CA PHE A 6 -25.76 -19.46 -15.78
C PHE A 6 -25.27 -19.54 -14.32
N PHE A 7 -23.96 -19.44 -14.12
CA PHE A 7 -23.42 -19.02 -12.84
C PHE A 7 -23.84 -17.55 -12.67
N LEU A 8 -24.97 -17.34 -11.98
CA LEU A 8 -25.25 -16.06 -11.36
C LEU A 8 -24.13 -15.85 -10.35
N LYS A 9 -23.12 -15.03 -10.69
CA LYS A 9 -22.25 -14.44 -9.68
C LYS A 9 -23.20 -13.72 -8.73
N GLN A 10 -23.23 -14.15 -7.46
CA GLN A 10 -23.87 -13.34 -6.43
C GLN A 10 -23.12 -12.02 -6.43
N GLN A 11 -23.76 -10.96 -6.92
CA GLN A 11 -23.25 -9.62 -6.77
C GLN A 11 -23.38 -9.31 -5.28
N HIS A 12 -22.28 -9.40 -4.54
CA HIS A 12 -22.28 -8.90 -3.17
C HIS A 12 -22.62 -7.40 -3.23
N THR A 13 -23.68 -7.01 -2.54
CA THR A 13 -24.10 -5.61 -2.42
C THR A 13 -23.09 -4.86 -1.58
N VAL A 14 -22.71 -3.66 -2.02
CA VAL A 14 -21.88 -2.74 -1.24
C VAL A 14 -22.64 -2.38 0.05
N ASP A 15 -21.99 -2.60 1.20
CA ASP A 15 -22.56 -2.39 2.54
C ASP A 15 -21.54 -1.67 3.44
N LEU A 16 -21.89 -0.47 3.90
CA LEU A 16 -21.02 0.32 4.77
C LEU A 16 -20.73 -0.39 6.09
N ALA A 17 -21.73 -1.04 6.70
CA ALA A 17 -21.55 -1.69 8.00
C ALA A 17 -20.59 -2.87 7.91
N LEU A 18 -20.60 -3.58 6.79
CA LEU A 18 -19.64 -4.64 6.50
C LEU A 18 -18.22 -4.09 6.35
N LEU A 19 -18.06 -2.98 5.61
CA LEU A 19 -16.75 -2.34 5.42
C LEU A 19 -16.18 -1.81 6.75
N GLU A 20 -17.03 -1.21 7.59
CA GLU A 20 -16.68 -0.77 8.95
C GLU A 20 -16.22 -1.95 9.81
N THR A 21 -16.95 -3.07 9.77
CA THR A 21 -16.56 -4.31 10.49
C THR A 21 -15.19 -4.83 10.02
N TRP A 22 -14.94 -4.86 8.72
CA TRP A 22 -13.64 -5.28 8.18
C TRP A 22 -12.53 -4.33 8.63
N TYR A 23 -12.77 -3.02 8.59
CA TYR A 23 -11.81 -2.03 9.04
C TYR A 23 -11.42 -2.26 10.50
N GLU A 24 -12.38 -2.38 11.41
CA GLU A 24 -12.12 -2.62 12.83
C GLU A 24 -11.32 -3.90 13.10
N GLN A 25 -11.56 -4.96 12.34
CA GLN A 25 -10.83 -6.23 12.46
C GLN A 25 -9.40 -6.17 11.90
N LEU A 26 -9.14 -5.28 10.96
CA LEU A 26 -7.82 -5.08 10.36
C LEU A 26 -6.96 -4.12 11.19
N MET A 27 -7.57 -3.19 11.94
CA MET A 27 -6.87 -2.19 12.76
C MET A 27 -5.84 -2.75 13.75
N PRO A 28 -6.06 -3.90 14.43
CA PRO A 28 -5.07 -4.48 15.35
C PRO A 28 -3.84 -5.07 14.65
N ILE A 29 -3.89 -5.28 13.33
CA ILE A 29 -2.80 -5.90 12.57
C ILE A 29 -1.67 -4.88 12.40
N ASN A 30 -0.48 -5.23 12.92
CA ASN A 30 0.69 -4.36 12.87
C ASN A 30 1.34 -4.33 11.46
N GLU A 31 2.24 -3.37 11.25
CA GLU A 31 2.95 -3.17 9.98
C GLU A 31 3.76 -4.40 9.55
N PHE A 32 4.37 -5.12 10.50
CA PHE A 32 5.16 -6.31 10.20
C PHE A 32 4.29 -7.40 9.57
N SER A 33 3.12 -7.67 10.16
CA SER A 33 2.19 -8.67 9.64
C SER A 33 1.62 -8.27 8.27
N TRP A 34 1.38 -6.99 8.03
CA TRP A 34 1.06 -6.49 6.69
C TRP A 34 2.22 -6.68 5.70
N GLY A 35 3.47 -6.55 6.15
CA GLY A 35 4.66 -6.88 5.36
C GLY A 35 4.72 -8.36 4.96
N VAL A 36 4.36 -9.27 5.87
CA VAL A 36 4.23 -10.71 5.55
C VAL A 36 3.19 -10.94 4.46
N PHE A 37 2.05 -10.25 4.54
CA PHE A 37 1.04 -10.28 3.48
C PHE A 37 1.59 -9.80 2.13
N GLU A 38 2.39 -8.73 2.08
CA GLU A 38 3.00 -8.27 0.82
C GLU A 38 3.93 -9.32 0.18
N PHE A 39 4.61 -10.14 0.97
CA PHE A 39 5.40 -11.27 0.48
C PHE A 39 4.55 -12.37 -0.20
N THR A 40 3.25 -12.47 0.09
CA THR A 40 2.36 -13.42 -0.63
C THR A 40 2.19 -13.04 -2.10
N ARG A 41 2.34 -11.74 -2.41
CA ARG A 41 2.24 -11.16 -3.76
C ARG A 41 3.58 -11.15 -4.50
N GLU A 42 4.69 -11.36 -3.78
CA GLU A 42 6.04 -11.37 -4.34
C GLU A 42 6.29 -12.62 -5.21
N MET A 43 6.81 -12.39 -6.42
CA MET A 43 7.14 -13.44 -7.39
C MET A 43 8.29 -14.32 -6.90
N LEU A 44 9.26 -13.73 -6.20
CA LEU A 44 10.45 -14.41 -5.69
C LEU A 44 10.26 -15.00 -4.28
N ARG A 45 9.05 -14.95 -3.70
CA ARG A 45 8.80 -15.35 -2.30
C ARG A 45 9.29 -16.75 -1.92
N ASN A 46 9.27 -17.70 -2.86
CA ASN A 46 9.70 -19.08 -2.64
C ASN A 46 11.23 -19.24 -2.66
N LYS A 47 11.96 -18.19 -3.02
CA LYS A 47 13.43 -18.14 -3.07
C LYS A 47 14.04 -17.38 -1.88
N VAL A 48 13.22 -16.86 -0.98
CA VAL A 48 13.61 -16.12 0.22
C VAL A 48 13.26 -16.97 1.42
N SER A 49 14.21 -17.21 2.33
CA SER A 49 13.89 -17.90 3.58
C SER A 49 12.94 -17.07 4.45
N GLU A 50 12.24 -17.69 5.39
CA GLU A 50 11.35 -16.94 6.30
C GLU A 50 12.14 -15.92 7.15
N GLU A 51 13.35 -16.28 7.59
CA GLU A 51 14.24 -15.37 8.30
C GLU A 51 14.63 -14.16 7.43
N GLU A 52 14.99 -14.41 6.16
CA GLU A 52 15.32 -13.34 5.22
C GLU A 52 14.12 -12.43 4.93
N LYS A 53 12.89 -12.99 4.85
CA LYS A 53 11.67 -12.19 4.70
C LYS A 53 11.46 -11.27 5.89
N ASN A 54 11.59 -11.79 7.11
CA ASN A 54 11.41 -11.01 8.33
C ASN A 54 12.42 -9.85 8.40
N GLU A 55 13.69 -10.12 8.10
CA GLU A 55 14.72 -9.07 8.04
C GLU A 55 14.39 -7.99 6.99
N ILE A 56 13.93 -8.40 5.79
CA ILE A 56 13.54 -7.45 4.74
C ILE A 56 12.36 -6.59 5.18
N ILE A 57 11.34 -7.18 5.83
CA ILE A 57 10.17 -6.44 6.32
C ILE A 57 10.61 -5.38 7.34
N GLU A 58 11.42 -5.76 8.32
CA GLU A 58 11.89 -4.85 9.37
C GLU A 58 12.76 -3.72 8.81
N GLU A 59 13.71 -4.05 7.92
CA GLU A 59 14.56 -3.07 7.25
C GLU A 59 13.75 -2.11 6.39
N ALA A 60 12.75 -2.60 5.65
CA ALA A 60 11.87 -1.79 4.83
C ALA A 60 11.04 -0.81 5.66
N ILE A 61 10.41 -1.30 6.75
CA ILE A 61 9.64 -0.46 7.67
C ILE A 61 10.53 0.63 8.28
N LEU A 62 11.73 0.26 8.74
CA LEU A 62 12.68 1.21 9.32
C LEU A 62 13.13 2.26 8.30
N CYS A 63 13.38 1.87 7.05
CA CYS A 63 13.75 2.80 5.99
C CYS A 63 12.65 3.81 5.70
N GLY A 64 11.42 3.35 5.50
CA GLY A 64 10.26 4.20 5.28
C GLY A 64 10.09 5.23 6.39
N ARG A 65 10.12 4.77 7.65
CA ARG A 65 10.03 5.63 8.84
C ARG A 65 11.18 6.65 8.91
N THR A 66 12.41 6.21 8.66
CA THR A 66 13.60 7.08 8.71
C THR A 66 13.51 8.19 7.67
N TRP A 67 13.09 7.87 6.45
CA TRP A 67 12.93 8.85 5.39
C TRP A 67 11.77 9.80 5.64
N ALA A 68 10.65 9.31 6.18
CA ALA A 68 9.55 10.17 6.59
C ALA A 68 10.00 11.18 7.64
N GLN A 69 10.72 10.76 8.68
CA GLN A 69 11.24 11.69 9.69
C GLN A 69 12.26 12.69 9.12
N LYS A 70 13.14 12.23 8.23
CA LYS A 70 14.06 13.12 7.50
C LYS A 70 13.29 14.21 6.73
N MET A 71 12.22 13.86 6.02
CA MET A 71 11.41 14.83 5.28
C MET A 71 10.60 15.74 6.21
N LEU A 72 10.03 15.20 7.29
CA LEU A 72 9.31 15.97 8.32
C LEU A 72 10.20 17.06 8.91
N ASP A 73 11.47 16.73 9.21
CA ASP A 73 12.41 17.66 9.83
C ASP A 73 13.02 18.63 8.80
N GLN A 74 13.39 18.14 7.61
CA GLN A 74 14.01 18.95 6.55
C GLN A 74 13.07 20.05 6.02
N PHE A 75 11.78 19.75 5.90
CA PHE A 75 10.77 20.67 5.37
C PHE A 75 9.83 21.23 6.44
N ASP A 76 10.11 20.98 7.73
CA ASP A 76 9.36 21.49 8.87
C ASP A 76 7.84 21.19 8.78
N LEU A 77 7.51 20.01 8.26
CA LEU A 77 6.15 19.60 7.91
C LEU A 77 5.26 19.39 9.14
N LYS A 78 5.86 19.25 10.33
CA LYS A 78 5.13 19.14 11.60
C LYS A 78 4.30 20.40 11.91
N LYS A 79 4.59 21.54 11.27
CA LYS A 79 3.75 22.76 11.33
C LYS A 79 2.46 22.66 10.53
N GLN A 80 2.37 21.72 9.60
CA GLN A 80 1.20 21.51 8.74
C GLN A 80 0.24 20.51 9.39
N GLY A 81 -1.03 20.60 8.99
CA GLY A 81 -2.02 19.57 9.30
C GLY A 81 -1.56 18.22 8.75
N LYS A 82 -1.81 17.14 9.51
CA LYS A 82 -1.37 15.77 9.16
C LYS A 82 -1.73 15.36 7.72
N ALA A 83 -2.95 15.68 7.28
CA ALA A 83 -3.45 15.40 5.94
C ALA A 83 -2.78 16.25 4.84
N ASP A 84 -2.23 17.42 5.19
CA ASP A 84 -1.67 18.37 4.24
C ASP A 84 -0.17 18.13 3.97
N ARG A 85 0.53 17.44 4.88
CA ARG A 85 1.99 17.26 4.82
C ARG A 85 2.48 16.69 3.50
N ALA A 86 1.78 15.72 2.94
CA ALA A 86 2.12 15.12 1.66
C ALA A 86 2.02 16.14 0.51
N TRP A 87 0.99 17.00 0.52
CA TRP A 87 0.82 18.07 -0.47
C TRP A 87 1.94 19.11 -0.36
N TYR A 88 2.26 19.55 0.85
CA TYR A 88 3.37 20.47 1.08
C TYR A 88 4.71 19.88 0.66
N LEU A 89 4.95 18.59 0.96
CA LEU A 89 6.17 17.92 0.56
C LEU A 89 6.27 17.80 -0.97
N ALA A 90 5.18 17.43 -1.66
CA ALA A 90 5.15 17.39 -3.12
C ALA A 90 5.53 18.74 -3.73
N ASP A 91 4.92 19.83 -3.25
CA ASP A 91 5.21 21.19 -3.72
C ASP A 91 6.69 21.58 -3.49
N ASN A 92 7.23 21.31 -2.30
CA ASN A 92 8.63 21.58 -1.98
C ASN A 92 9.62 20.74 -2.81
N LEU A 93 9.22 19.54 -3.25
CA LEU A 93 9.99 18.67 -4.13
C LEU A 93 9.81 19.01 -5.62
N GLY A 94 8.96 19.99 -5.96
CA GLY A 94 8.63 20.34 -7.34
C GLY A 94 7.80 19.29 -8.06
N LEU A 95 7.06 18.45 -7.32
CA LEU A 95 6.17 17.44 -7.86
C LEU A 95 4.80 18.05 -8.17
N SER A 96 4.30 17.81 -9.38
CA SER A 96 2.93 18.15 -9.74
C SER A 96 1.98 17.03 -9.30
N ILE A 97 0.80 17.40 -8.78
CA ILE A 97 -0.25 16.43 -8.47
C ILE A 97 -1.38 16.65 -9.47
N THR A 98 -1.69 15.60 -10.21
CA THR A 98 -2.74 15.58 -11.23
C THR A 98 -3.79 14.54 -10.89
N GLU A 99 -4.97 14.69 -11.49
CA GLU A 99 -6.08 13.76 -11.30
C GLU A 99 -6.49 13.17 -12.64
N ARG A 100 -6.77 11.87 -12.64
CA ARG A 100 -7.37 11.18 -13.76
C ARG A 100 -8.54 10.32 -13.27
N SER A 101 -9.70 10.53 -13.88
CA SER A 101 -10.83 9.61 -13.71
C SER A 101 -10.55 8.29 -14.43
N GLY A 102 -10.87 7.17 -13.79
CA GLY A 102 -10.80 5.85 -14.42
C GLY A 102 -10.96 4.70 -13.45
N LYS A 103 -11.65 3.65 -13.90
CA LYS A 103 -11.87 2.46 -13.10
C LYS A 103 -10.62 1.59 -13.09
N PRO A 104 -10.05 1.26 -11.93
CA PRO A 104 -9.00 0.26 -11.87
C PRO A 104 -9.55 -1.08 -12.37
N THR A 105 -8.71 -1.84 -13.07
CA THR A 105 -9.11 -3.17 -13.53
C THR A 105 -8.83 -4.19 -12.44
N LYS A 106 -9.54 -5.32 -12.42
CA LYS A 106 -9.28 -6.43 -11.47
C LYS A 106 -7.83 -6.93 -11.49
N PHE A 107 -7.09 -6.66 -12.57
CA PHE A 107 -5.70 -7.08 -12.77
C PHE A 107 -4.69 -5.97 -12.47
N ARG A 108 -5.14 -4.72 -12.32
CA ARG A 108 -4.30 -3.55 -12.04
C ARG A 108 -5.11 -2.55 -11.20
N MET A 109 -5.13 -2.80 -9.90
CA MET A 109 -5.69 -1.90 -8.89
C MET A 109 -4.62 -0.88 -8.54
N VAL A 110 -4.67 0.28 -9.20
CA VAL A 110 -3.75 1.39 -9.02
C VAL A 110 -4.61 2.58 -8.60
N PHE A 111 -4.26 3.20 -7.47
CA PHE A 111 -4.99 4.32 -6.88
C PHE A 111 -4.25 5.65 -7.05
N ALA A 112 -2.93 5.58 -7.12
CA ALA A 112 -2.04 6.65 -7.53
C ALA A 112 -0.88 6.05 -8.32
N GLN A 113 -0.18 6.87 -9.09
CA GLN A 113 1.07 6.48 -9.73
C GLN A 113 1.97 7.69 -9.95
N PHE A 114 3.26 7.53 -9.67
CA PHE A 114 4.29 8.41 -10.18
C PHE A 114 4.48 8.21 -11.68
N ILE A 115 4.32 9.28 -12.45
CA ILE A 115 4.51 9.32 -13.90
C ILE A 115 5.78 10.11 -14.19
N MET A 116 6.49 9.72 -15.26
CA MET A 116 7.59 10.48 -15.84
C MET A 116 7.26 11.99 -15.86
N GLU A 117 8.27 12.84 -15.68
CA GLU A 117 8.15 14.31 -15.57
C GLU A 117 7.66 14.87 -14.22
N HIS A 118 7.98 14.20 -13.10
CA HIS A 118 7.76 14.73 -11.75
C HIS A 118 6.26 14.94 -11.44
N SER A 119 5.42 14.01 -11.88
CA SER A 119 3.96 14.07 -11.67
C SER A 119 3.46 12.86 -10.88
N ILE A 120 2.66 13.12 -9.86
CA ILE A 120 1.86 12.11 -9.15
C ILE A 120 0.43 12.22 -9.69
N GLU A 121 -0.07 11.15 -10.32
CA GLU A 121 -1.44 11.09 -10.82
C GLU A 121 -2.31 10.29 -9.85
N LEU A 122 -3.34 10.93 -9.29
CA LEU A 122 -4.36 10.26 -8.49
C LEU A 122 -5.48 9.72 -9.38
N ILE A 123 -5.87 8.47 -9.15
CA ILE A 123 -7.02 7.84 -9.81
C ILE A 123 -8.26 8.11 -8.98
N THR A 124 -9.16 8.96 -9.47
CA THR A 124 -10.20 9.54 -8.61
C THR A 124 -11.42 8.63 -8.40
N GLU A 125 -11.76 7.76 -9.36
CA GLU A 125 -12.99 6.94 -9.30
C GLU A 125 -13.09 6.06 -8.04
N PRO A 126 -12.03 5.35 -7.57
CA PRO A 126 -12.05 4.62 -6.31
C PRO A 126 -12.24 5.52 -5.09
N ILE A 127 -11.64 6.71 -5.11
CA ILE A 127 -11.70 7.68 -4.01
C ILE A 127 -13.09 8.29 -3.94
N GLU A 128 -13.70 8.63 -5.07
CA GLU A 128 -15.06 9.13 -5.20
C GLU A 128 -16.07 8.08 -4.73
N ALA A 129 -15.96 6.84 -5.21
CA ALA A 129 -16.85 5.75 -4.81
C ALA A 129 -16.73 5.42 -3.31
N TYR A 130 -15.52 5.50 -2.75
CA TYR A 130 -15.29 5.40 -1.31
C TYR A 130 -15.92 6.58 -0.56
N THR A 131 -15.74 7.80 -1.05
CA THR A 131 -16.28 9.01 -0.42
C THR A 131 -17.80 8.95 -0.33
N ASP A 132 -18.48 8.53 -1.41
CA ASP A 132 -19.93 8.39 -1.45
C ASP A 132 -20.43 7.31 -0.47
N LEU A 133 -19.73 6.17 -0.39
CA LEU A 133 -20.09 5.10 0.53
C LEU A 133 -19.92 5.51 2.00
N THR A 134 -18.91 6.32 2.31
CA THR A 134 -18.45 6.55 3.69
C THR A 134 -18.88 7.87 4.31
N GLN A 135 -19.76 8.64 3.66
CA GLN A 135 -20.23 9.94 4.14
C GLN A 135 -20.76 9.91 5.60
N SER A 136 -21.47 8.84 5.96
CA SER A 136 -22.04 8.67 7.31
C SER A 136 -21.10 7.99 8.31
N SER A 137 -19.98 7.42 7.85
CA SER A 137 -19.06 6.68 8.72
C SER A 137 -18.31 7.61 9.68
N GLN A 138 -18.20 7.14 10.93
CA GLN A 138 -17.46 7.83 11.98
C GLN A 138 -16.07 7.22 12.26
N ILE A 139 -15.83 5.99 11.78
CA ILE A 139 -14.61 5.24 12.11
C ILE A 139 -13.64 5.13 10.93
N LEU A 140 -14.15 5.13 9.71
CA LEU A 140 -13.32 4.99 8.51
C LEU A 140 -12.52 6.28 8.22
N PRO A 141 -11.31 6.16 7.65
CA PRO A 141 -10.47 7.30 7.32
C PRO A 141 -11.18 8.32 6.42
N LYS A 142 -10.99 9.61 6.68
CA LYS A 142 -11.58 10.64 5.82
C LYS A 142 -10.90 10.67 4.44
N PRO A 143 -11.63 10.99 3.36
CA PRO A 143 -11.06 11.01 2.00
C PRO A 143 -9.80 11.88 1.85
N GLU A 144 -9.72 13.00 2.57
CA GLU A 144 -8.54 13.87 2.59
C GLU A 144 -7.30 13.18 3.17
N VAL A 145 -7.47 12.33 4.19
CA VAL A 145 -6.38 11.54 4.78
C VAL A 145 -5.93 10.48 3.78
N ILE A 146 -6.87 9.80 3.12
CA ILE A 146 -6.56 8.79 2.10
C ILE A 146 -5.74 9.41 0.97
N ARG A 147 -6.16 10.56 0.45
CA ARG A 147 -5.43 11.27 -0.62
C ARG A 147 -4.02 11.63 -0.17
N GLY A 148 -3.85 12.13 1.04
CA GLY A 148 -2.53 12.40 1.62
C GLY A 148 -1.64 11.15 1.68
N VAL A 149 -2.19 10.00 2.12
CA VAL A 149 -1.47 8.72 2.17
C VAL A 149 -1.06 8.24 0.78
N LEU A 150 -1.95 8.31 -0.21
CA LEU A 150 -1.64 7.92 -1.59
C LEU A 150 -0.53 8.80 -2.19
N ILE A 151 -0.57 10.11 -1.95
CA ILE A 151 0.48 11.02 -2.40
C ILE A 151 1.80 10.72 -1.70
N ALA A 152 1.77 10.52 -0.37
CA ALA A 152 2.97 10.20 0.40
C ALA A 152 3.64 8.90 -0.08
N HIS A 153 2.84 7.89 -0.43
CA HIS A 153 3.32 6.64 -1.01
C HIS A 153 4.11 6.90 -2.30
N GLU A 154 3.54 7.66 -3.25
CA GLU A 154 4.24 7.97 -4.51
C GLU A 154 5.44 8.90 -4.32
N ILE A 155 5.42 9.80 -3.32
CA ILE A 155 6.59 10.61 -2.96
C ILE A 155 7.75 9.70 -2.52
N PHE A 156 7.48 8.62 -1.78
CA PHE A 156 8.53 7.69 -1.40
C PHE A 156 9.21 7.07 -2.62
N HIS A 157 8.43 6.60 -3.60
CA HIS A 157 8.98 6.04 -4.84
C HIS A 157 9.79 7.05 -5.64
N TYR A 158 9.36 8.32 -5.67
CA TYR A 158 10.17 9.41 -6.22
C TYR A 158 11.50 9.57 -5.47
N LEU A 159 11.47 9.60 -4.13
CA LEU A 159 12.69 9.71 -3.32
C LEU A 159 13.61 8.49 -3.53
N GLU A 160 13.04 7.29 -3.65
CA GLU A 160 13.78 6.06 -3.97
C GLU A 160 14.48 6.15 -5.32
N GLU A 161 13.84 6.70 -6.36
CA GLU A 161 14.47 6.95 -7.65
C GLU A 161 15.64 7.95 -7.54
N GLN A 162 15.46 9.05 -6.80
CA GLN A 162 16.49 10.10 -6.65
C GLN A 162 17.66 9.67 -5.77
N HIS A 163 17.40 8.87 -4.75
CA HIS A 163 18.35 8.54 -3.68
C HIS A 163 18.69 7.06 -3.61
N GLY A 164 18.37 6.31 -4.67
CA GLY A 164 18.43 4.84 -4.75
C GLY A 164 19.62 4.23 -4.02
N ALA A 165 20.86 4.66 -4.30
CA ALA A 165 22.07 4.12 -3.66
C ALA A 165 22.13 4.29 -2.12
N THR A 166 21.46 5.31 -1.56
CA THR A 166 21.40 5.59 -0.11
C THR A 166 20.14 5.05 0.56
N MET A 167 19.13 4.64 -0.21
CA MET A 167 17.93 3.91 0.27
C MET A 167 18.11 2.39 0.08
N TYR A 168 19.08 2.00 -0.76
CA TYR A 168 19.33 0.66 -1.31
C TYR A 168 19.64 -0.46 -0.31
N HIS A 169 19.77 -0.17 0.99
CA HIS A 169 19.97 -1.24 1.96
C HIS A 169 18.73 -2.14 2.08
N VAL A 170 17.55 -1.66 1.66
CA VAL A 170 16.28 -2.40 1.72
C VAL A 170 16.06 -3.33 0.52
N THR A 171 16.67 -3.06 -0.63
CA THR A 171 16.66 -3.99 -1.76
C THR A 171 17.75 -5.04 -1.56
N LYS A 172 17.53 -5.99 -0.63
CA LYS A 172 18.26 -7.26 -0.68
C LYS A 172 18.01 -7.87 -2.03
N THR A 173 19.00 -7.78 -2.91
CA THR A 173 18.94 -8.48 -4.17
C THR A 173 19.17 -9.97 -3.89
N ILE A 174 18.17 -10.81 -4.13
CA ILE A 174 18.31 -12.25 -3.90
C ILE A 174 19.13 -12.84 -5.05
N PRO A 175 20.10 -13.72 -4.77
CA PRO A 175 20.76 -14.50 -5.82
C PRO A 175 19.74 -15.42 -6.53
N LEU A 176 19.47 -15.14 -7.80
CA LEU A 176 18.57 -15.96 -8.63
C LEU A 176 19.23 -17.26 -9.11
N TRP A 177 20.53 -17.21 -9.38
CA TRP A 177 21.40 -18.34 -9.71
C TRP A 177 22.89 -17.96 -9.56
N ARG A 178 23.73 -18.98 -9.33
CA ARG A 178 25.19 -18.89 -9.45
C ARG A 178 25.65 -19.69 -10.67
N PHE A 179 26.43 -19.05 -11.56
CA PHE A 179 27.18 -19.75 -12.59
C PHE A 179 28.65 -19.35 -12.45
N PHE A 180 29.47 -20.27 -11.93
CA PHE A 180 30.84 -20.01 -11.46
C PHE A 180 30.89 -18.87 -10.42
N SER A 181 31.80 -17.90 -10.57
CA SER A 181 32.00 -16.78 -9.63
C SER A 181 31.07 -15.59 -9.85
N TYR A 182 30.07 -15.70 -10.75
CA TYR A 182 29.07 -14.67 -10.99
C TYR A 182 27.73 -15.02 -10.33
N GLU A 183 27.25 -14.08 -9.51
CA GLU A 183 25.98 -14.14 -8.79
C GLU A 183 25.00 -13.15 -9.43
N HIS A 184 23.91 -13.65 -10.02
CA HIS A 184 22.89 -12.78 -10.60
C HIS A 184 21.84 -12.45 -9.53
N ARG A 185 21.54 -11.16 -9.37
CA ARG A 185 20.83 -10.58 -8.22
C ARG A 185 19.57 -9.85 -8.70
N SER A 186 18.40 -10.13 -8.11
CA SER A 186 17.13 -9.46 -8.46
C SER A 186 16.52 -8.78 -7.25
N THR A 187 15.96 -7.60 -7.44
CA THR A 187 15.26 -6.83 -6.41
C THR A 187 14.00 -7.56 -5.93
N VAL A 188 13.78 -7.52 -4.62
CA VAL A 188 12.50 -7.89 -3.99
C VAL A 188 11.60 -6.68 -4.09
N GLY A 189 10.59 -6.75 -4.96
CA GLY A 189 9.71 -5.60 -5.23
C GLY A 189 8.89 -5.22 -4.01
N CYS A 190 8.48 -6.21 -3.21
CA CYS A 190 7.66 -5.94 -2.01
C CYS A 190 8.40 -5.14 -0.93
N ALA A 191 9.74 -5.10 -0.92
CA ALA A 191 10.49 -4.33 0.08
C ALA A 191 10.32 -2.80 -0.14
N SER A 192 10.31 -2.36 -1.39
CA SER A 192 10.04 -0.95 -1.75
C SER A 192 8.61 -0.56 -1.38
N GLU A 193 7.62 -1.42 -1.68
CA GLU A 193 6.23 -1.21 -1.29
C GLU A 193 6.05 -1.12 0.23
N ILE A 194 6.66 -2.02 1.00
CA ILE A 194 6.60 -1.99 2.48
C ILE A 194 7.19 -0.67 3.01
N ALA A 195 8.32 -0.22 2.44
CA ALA A 195 8.95 1.03 2.84
C ALA A 195 8.11 2.25 2.46
N ALA A 196 7.47 2.26 1.28
CA ALA A 196 6.55 3.31 0.85
C ALA A 196 5.33 3.42 1.78
N MET A 197 4.78 2.28 2.21
CA MET A 197 3.65 2.24 3.14
C MET A 197 4.05 2.73 4.53
N ALA A 198 5.21 2.31 5.05
CA ALA A 198 5.74 2.81 6.33
C ALA A 198 6.05 4.31 6.28
N PHE A 199 6.60 4.79 5.15
CA PHE A 199 6.83 6.23 4.92
C PHE A 199 5.51 7.01 4.94
N ALA A 200 4.49 6.54 4.21
CA ALA A 200 3.20 7.22 4.15
C ALA A 200 2.49 7.25 5.51
N LYS A 201 2.54 6.14 6.25
CA LYS A 201 2.00 6.06 7.62
C LYS A 201 2.66 7.07 8.55
N GLU A 202 3.99 7.13 8.53
CA GLU A 202 4.78 8.01 9.41
C GLU A 202 4.62 9.48 9.02
N LEU A 203 4.68 9.82 7.72
CA LEU A 203 4.56 11.20 7.22
C LEU A 203 3.17 11.79 7.56
N CYS A 204 2.12 11.02 7.27
CA CYS A 204 0.73 11.41 7.50
C CYS A 204 0.26 11.15 8.94
N GLU A 205 1.07 10.50 9.78
CA GLU A 205 0.71 10.08 11.14
C GLU A 205 -0.66 9.40 11.22
N THR A 206 -0.90 8.38 10.38
CA THR A 206 -2.17 7.64 10.36
C THR A 206 -2.19 6.51 11.37
N ASP A 207 -3.36 6.27 11.98
CA ASP A 207 -3.54 5.16 12.91
C ASP A 207 -3.59 3.80 12.19
N PHE A 208 -4.14 3.76 10.98
CA PHE A 208 -4.22 2.56 10.14
C PHE A 208 -2.94 2.34 9.32
N VAL A 209 -2.73 1.10 8.86
CA VAL A 209 -1.63 0.70 7.98
C VAL A 209 -2.05 0.94 6.51
N PRO A 210 -1.30 1.71 5.70
CA PRO A 210 -1.72 2.12 4.36
C PRO A 210 -2.13 1.00 3.39
N GLN A 211 -1.60 -0.22 3.56
CA GLN A 211 -2.03 -1.41 2.80
C GLN A 211 -3.54 -1.68 2.90
N MET A 212 -4.20 -1.25 3.97
CA MET A 212 -5.66 -1.37 4.13
C MET A 212 -6.44 -0.65 3.02
N LEU A 213 -5.84 0.35 2.36
CA LEU A 213 -6.47 1.06 1.25
C LEU A 213 -6.78 0.14 0.05
N ASP A 214 -6.02 -0.95 -0.14
CA ASP A 214 -6.32 -1.96 -1.16
C ASP A 214 -7.71 -2.58 -0.97
N ILE A 215 -8.15 -2.75 0.28
CA ILE A 215 -9.47 -3.25 0.63
C ILE A 215 -10.49 -2.11 0.57
N LEU A 216 -10.20 -0.97 1.22
CA LEU A 216 -11.14 0.13 1.37
C LEU A 216 -11.54 0.76 0.04
N LEU A 217 -10.58 1.02 -0.86
CA LEU A 217 -10.83 1.68 -2.13
C LEU A 217 -11.34 0.73 -3.23
N SER A 218 -11.07 -0.57 -3.11
CA SER A 218 -11.60 -1.56 -4.04
C SER A 218 -13.03 -1.99 -3.71
N TYR A 219 -13.42 -1.94 -2.43
CA TYR A 219 -14.73 -2.40 -1.96
C TYR A 219 -15.94 -1.81 -2.70
N PRO A 220 -16.07 -0.46 -2.84
CA PRO A 220 -17.24 0.12 -3.50
C PRO A 220 -17.32 -0.19 -5.00
N LEU A 221 -16.21 -0.58 -5.63
CA LEU A 221 -16.12 -0.85 -7.07
C LEU A 221 -16.20 -2.35 -7.40
N GLU A 222 -15.58 -3.20 -6.60
CA GLU A 222 -15.40 -4.64 -6.85
C GLU A 222 -15.37 -5.43 -5.52
N VAL A 223 -16.54 -5.58 -4.88
CA VAL A 223 -16.69 -6.25 -3.56
C VAL A 223 -16.01 -7.62 -3.49
N ASP A 224 -16.17 -8.47 -4.51
CA ASP A 224 -15.55 -9.80 -4.55
C ASP A 224 -14.01 -9.74 -4.48
N PHE A 225 -13.42 -8.74 -5.15
CA PHE A 225 -11.98 -8.56 -5.18
C PHE A 225 -11.49 -8.05 -3.83
N SER A 226 -12.13 -7.02 -3.28
CA SER A 226 -11.86 -6.50 -1.93
C SER A 226 -11.94 -7.60 -0.88
N LYS A 227 -13.00 -8.42 -0.94
CA LYS A 227 -13.19 -9.58 -0.07
C LYS A 227 -12.05 -10.59 -0.18
N SER A 228 -11.58 -10.87 -1.40
CA SER A 228 -10.48 -11.82 -1.60
C SER A 228 -9.18 -11.36 -0.93
N ILE A 229 -8.89 -10.05 -0.93
CA ILE A 229 -7.73 -9.49 -0.22
C ILE A 229 -7.94 -9.62 1.29
N TYR A 230 -9.09 -9.18 1.79
CA TYR A 230 -9.45 -9.26 3.21
C TYR A 230 -9.34 -10.71 3.75
N GLU A 231 -9.84 -11.70 3.01
CA GLU A 231 -9.80 -13.11 3.42
C GLU A 231 -8.36 -13.66 3.48
N VAL A 232 -7.51 -13.28 2.52
CA VAL A 232 -6.09 -13.66 2.52
C VAL A 232 -5.37 -13.04 3.71
N VAL A 233 -5.54 -11.74 3.97
CA VAL A 233 -4.95 -11.08 5.13
C VAL A 233 -5.37 -11.78 6.42
N GLN A 234 -6.67 -12.01 6.61
CA GLN A 234 -7.21 -12.71 7.77
C GLN A 234 -6.67 -14.15 7.90
N GLN A 235 -6.45 -14.84 6.78
CA GLN A 235 -5.84 -16.16 6.80
C GLN A 235 -4.40 -16.11 7.28
N GLU A 236 -3.58 -15.22 6.71
CA GLU A 236 -2.18 -15.05 7.11
C GLU A 236 -2.07 -14.66 8.59
N MET A 237 -2.97 -13.80 9.09
CA MET A 237 -2.96 -13.39 10.50
C MET A 237 -3.19 -14.57 11.44
N ARG A 238 -4.15 -15.44 11.11
CA ARG A 238 -4.37 -16.67 11.88
C ARG A 238 -3.16 -17.61 11.85
N HIS A 239 -2.38 -17.61 10.76
CA HIS A 239 -1.17 -18.43 10.68
C HIS A 239 -0.06 -17.86 11.56
N ILE A 240 0.14 -16.54 11.55
CA ILE A 240 1.12 -15.85 12.41
C ILE A 240 0.79 -16.06 13.89
N GLU A 241 -0.48 -15.88 14.28
CA GLU A 241 -0.94 -16.10 15.66
C GLU A 241 -0.77 -17.55 16.12
N ALA A 242 -0.87 -18.53 15.21
CA ALA A 242 -0.68 -19.94 15.54
C ALA A 242 0.81 -20.35 15.67
N MET A 243 1.73 -19.51 15.21
CA MET A 243 3.18 -19.76 15.23
C MET A 243 3.91 -19.10 16.41
N GLY A 244 3.28 -18.13 17.08
CA GLY A 244 3.78 -17.47 18.29
C GLY A 244 3.36 -18.15 19.58
#